data_AF-A0A3D3K4Q6-F1
#
_entry.id   AF-A0A3D3K4Q6-F1
#
_cell.length_a   1.000
_cell.length_b   1.000
_cell.length_c   1.000
_cell.angle_alpha   90.00
_cell.angle_beta   90.00
_cell.angle_gamma   90.00
#
_symmetry.space_group_name_H-M   'P 1'
#
loop_
_entity.id
_entity.type
_entity.pdbx_description
1 polymer ?
#
loop_
_entity_poly.entity_id
_entity_poly.type
_entity_poly.pdbx_seq_one_letter_code
_entity_poly.pdbx_strand_id
1 'polypeptide(L)'
;QPIGGLPDGGTLTGAAALHLPAGRLLAAGGVDRALFTEALRLGPDQRADYLRQPVAYYRFRPALWLFDPAAERWQLLAESPAAARAGAALAAARGGVCLLGGELKPGIRTPENLLRTDLHDISAATD
;
A
#
# COMPACT_ATOMS: atom_id res chain seq x y z
N GLN A 1 -8.52 -0.88 -21.06
CA GLN A 1 -7.10 -0.58 -21.36
C GLN A 1 -6.29 -0.73 -20.08
N PRO A 2 -4.96 -0.96 -20.14
CA PRO A 2 -4.14 -0.98 -18.93
C PRO A 2 -4.20 0.39 -18.22
N ILE A 3 -4.37 0.39 -16.90
CA ILE A 3 -4.27 1.61 -16.10
C ILE A 3 -2.79 1.95 -15.93
N GLY A 4 -2.45 3.25 -16.04
CA GLY A 4 -1.09 3.74 -15.80
C GLY A 4 -0.56 3.36 -14.41
N GLY A 5 0.75 3.17 -14.30
CA GLY A 5 1.40 2.94 -13.00
C GLY A 5 1.32 4.17 -12.08
N LEU A 6 1.83 4.01 -10.86
CA LEU A 6 1.92 5.14 -9.92
C LEU A 6 2.84 6.25 -10.49
N PRO A 7 2.50 7.54 -10.30
CA PRO A 7 3.26 8.66 -10.86
C PRO A 7 4.72 8.73 -10.39
N ASP A 8 5.03 8.15 -9.23
CA ASP A 8 6.37 8.09 -8.66
C ASP A 8 7.23 6.92 -9.22
N GLY A 9 6.72 6.19 -10.21
CA GLY A 9 7.40 5.01 -10.78
C GLY A 9 7.35 3.77 -9.88
N GLY A 10 6.57 3.82 -8.80
CA GLY A 10 6.40 2.77 -7.81
C GLY A 10 5.77 1.48 -8.32
N THR A 11 5.47 0.59 -7.37
CA THR A 11 4.67 -0.62 -7.59
C THR A 11 3.57 -0.71 -6.54
N LEU A 12 2.48 -1.40 -6.89
CA LEU A 12 1.40 -1.80 -5.99
C LEU A 12 1.54 -3.29 -5.57
N THR A 13 2.69 -3.92 -5.83
CA THR A 13 2.97 -5.29 -5.37
C THR A 13 2.85 -5.37 -3.85
N GLY A 14 1.92 -6.22 -3.38
CA GLY A 14 1.61 -6.36 -1.96
C GLY A 14 0.81 -5.21 -1.36
N ALA A 15 0.40 -4.20 -2.14
CA ALA A 15 -0.51 -3.18 -1.64
C ALA A 15 -1.90 -3.79 -1.38
N ALA A 16 -2.65 -3.18 -0.45
CA ALA A 16 -4.07 -3.45 -0.27
C ALA A 16 -4.88 -2.48 -1.12
N ALA A 17 -6.05 -2.90 -1.62
CA ALA A 17 -6.93 -2.03 -2.40
C ALA A 17 -8.39 -2.15 -1.95
N LEU A 18 -9.12 -1.05 -2.09
CA LEU A 18 -10.53 -0.92 -1.76
C LEU A 18 -11.24 -0.15 -2.88
N HIS A 19 -12.38 -0.68 -3.33
CA HIS A 19 -13.27 0.05 -4.22
C HIS A 19 -14.02 1.13 -3.43
N LEU A 20 -14.03 2.34 -3.98
CA LEU A 20 -14.80 3.48 -3.52
C LEU A 20 -15.85 3.83 -4.58
N PRO A 21 -16.94 4.54 -4.23
CA PRO A 21 -17.94 4.83 -5.26
C PRO A 21 -17.48 5.87 -6.28
N ALA A 22 -18.32 6.03 -7.31
CA ALA A 22 -17.96 6.56 -8.62
C ALA A 22 -16.83 5.76 -9.33
N GLY A 23 -16.60 4.50 -8.92
CA GLY A 23 -15.58 3.63 -9.53
C GLY A 23 -14.15 3.94 -9.11
N ARG A 24 -13.94 4.80 -8.11
CA ARG A 24 -12.61 5.16 -7.62
C ARG A 24 -11.97 3.98 -6.88
N LEU A 25 -10.64 3.90 -6.91
CA LEU A 25 -9.90 2.86 -6.20
C LEU A 25 -8.94 3.49 -5.20
N LEU A 26 -9.00 3.06 -3.95
CA LEU A 26 -7.98 3.40 -2.96
C LEU A 26 -6.98 2.25 -2.88
N ALA A 27 -5.68 2.55 -2.96
CA ALA A 27 -4.61 1.60 -2.74
C ALA A 27 -3.71 2.08 -1.59
N ALA A 28 -3.31 1.16 -0.71
CA ALA A 28 -2.48 1.48 0.45
C ALA A 28 -1.31 0.50 0.55
N GLY A 29 -0.13 1.04 0.84
CA GLY A 29 1.06 0.23 1.10
C GLY A 29 1.70 -0.36 -0.15
N GLY A 30 2.34 -1.51 0.04
CA GLY A 30 3.14 -2.20 -0.97
C GLY A 30 4.63 -2.11 -0.72
N VAL A 31 5.38 -2.98 -1.39
CA VAL A 31 6.84 -3.07 -1.28
C VAL A 31 7.54 -1.95 -2.05
N ASP A 32 8.80 -1.67 -1.69
CA ASP A 32 9.68 -0.87 -2.52
C ASP A 32 10.01 -1.61 -3.83
N ARG A 33 9.76 -0.95 -4.98
CA ARG A 33 9.92 -1.56 -6.29
C ARG A 33 11.36 -2.02 -6.54
N ALA A 34 12.33 -1.19 -6.23
CA ALA A 34 13.73 -1.45 -6.58
C ALA A 34 14.27 -2.60 -5.73
N LEU A 35 14.11 -2.50 -4.41
CA LEU A 35 14.56 -3.53 -3.46
C LEU A 35 13.86 -4.86 -3.71
N PHE A 36 12.55 -4.85 -3.95
CA PHE A 36 11.82 -6.08 -4.21
C PHE A 36 12.27 -6.73 -5.53
N THR A 37 12.47 -5.94 -6.58
CA THR A 37 12.94 -6.45 -7.88
C THR A 37 14.35 -7.04 -7.78
N GLU A 38 15.24 -6.40 -7.02
CA GLU A 38 16.59 -6.91 -6.76
C GLU A 38 16.53 -8.21 -5.95
N ALA A 39 15.71 -8.26 -4.90
CA ALA A 39 15.56 -9.42 -4.03
C ALA A 39 15.13 -10.70 -4.79
N LEU A 40 14.36 -10.56 -5.87
CA LEU A 40 13.96 -11.69 -6.72
C LEU A 40 15.14 -12.37 -7.43
N ARG A 41 16.27 -11.68 -7.59
CA ARG A 41 17.47 -12.17 -8.29
C ARG A 41 18.52 -12.76 -7.36
N LEU A 42 18.32 -12.66 -6.05
CA LEU A 42 19.29 -13.10 -5.05
C LEU A 42 19.40 -14.63 -4.97
N GLY A 43 20.64 -15.10 -4.84
CA GLY A 43 20.94 -16.47 -4.44
C GLY A 43 20.56 -16.76 -2.97
N PRO A 44 20.63 -18.02 -2.52
CA PRO A 44 20.18 -18.41 -1.18
C PRO A 44 20.84 -17.64 -0.02
N ASP A 45 22.16 -17.50 -0.03
CA ASP A 45 22.90 -16.83 1.06
C ASP A 45 22.58 -15.33 1.12
N GLN A 46 22.59 -14.67 -0.02
CA GLN A 46 22.23 -13.25 -0.14
C GLN A 46 20.77 -13.00 0.27
N ARG A 47 19.87 -13.93 -0.05
CA ARG A 47 18.47 -13.85 0.38
C ARG A 47 18.34 -13.96 1.89
N ALA A 48 19.15 -14.79 2.54
CA ALA A 48 19.18 -14.88 3.99
C ALA A 48 19.63 -13.56 4.63
N ASP A 49 20.64 -12.88 4.07
CA ASP A 49 21.07 -11.56 4.50
C ASP A 49 20.00 -10.48 4.28
N TYR A 50 19.37 -10.48 3.10
CA TYR A 50 18.25 -9.60 2.78
C TYR A 50 17.14 -9.70 3.82
N LEU A 51 16.72 -10.91 4.21
CA LEU A 51 15.62 -11.13 5.18
C LEU A 51 15.96 -10.70 6.62
N ARG A 52 17.24 -10.55 6.96
CA ARG A 52 17.72 -10.12 8.28
C ARG A 52 17.75 -8.61 8.47
N GLN A 53 17.53 -7.83 7.41
CA GLN A 53 17.57 -6.37 7.49
C GLN A 53 16.49 -5.80 8.43
N PRO A 54 16.71 -4.62 9.04
CA PRO A 54 15.69 -3.94 9.85
C PRO A 54 14.50 -3.48 9.01
N VAL A 55 13.35 -3.23 9.64
CA VAL A 55 12.11 -2.81 8.95
C VAL A 55 12.32 -1.62 8.01
N ALA A 56 13.04 -0.60 8.45
CA ALA A 56 13.30 0.61 7.65
C ALA A 56 14.05 0.34 6.33
N TYR A 57 14.83 -0.75 6.25
CA TYR A 57 15.58 -1.11 5.06
C TYR A 57 14.68 -1.39 3.86
N TYR A 58 13.52 -2.03 4.06
CA TYR A 58 12.65 -2.49 2.97
C TYR A 58 11.80 -1.38 2.38
N ARG A 59 11.73 -0.22 3.05
CA ARG A 59 11.03 0.98 2.58
C ARG A 59 9.62 0.67 2.07
N PHE A 60 8.87 -0.16 2.79
CA PHE A 60 7.46 -0.40 2.47
C PHE A 60 6.74 0.95 2.40
N ARG A 61 5.88 1.09 1.38
CA ARG A 61 5.33 2.36 0.95
C ARG A 61 4.40 2.95 2.02
N PRO A 62 4.71 4.11 2.62
CA PRO A 62 3.85 4.74 3.62
C PRO A 62 2.78 5.61 2.95
N ALA A 63 2.07 5.13 1.92
CA ALA A 63 1.20 6.00 1.11
C ALA A 63 -0.16 5.38 0.79
N LEU A 64 -1.16 6.27 0.66
CA LEU A 64 -2.49 6.00 0.15
C LEU A 64 -2.65 6.70 -1.21
N TRP A 65 -2.95 5.93 -2.24
CA TRP A 65 -3.16 6.40 -3.60
C TRP A 65 -4.62 6.23 -4.01
N LEU A 66 -5.21 7.28 -4.58
CA LEU A 66 -6.55 7.27 -5.15
C LEU A 66 -6.46 7.23 -6.67
N PHE A 67 -7.05 6.23 -7.31
CA PHE A 67 -7.28 6.22 -8.74
C PHE A 67 -8.64 6.83 -9.06
N ASP A 68 -8.63 7.85 -9.91
CA ASP A 68 -9.83 8.45 -10.50
C ASP A 68 -10.00 7.90 -11.93
N PRO A 69 -11.03 7.06 -12.19
CA PRO A 69 -11.26 6.51 -13.52
C PRO A 69 -11.73 7.56 -14.55
N ALA A 70 -12.32 8.68 -14.13
CA ALA A 70 -12.78 9.71 -15.06
C ALA A 70 -11.62 10.51 -15.65
N ALA A 71 -10.56 10.70 -14.85
CA ALA A 71 -9.34 11.39 -15.26
C ALA A 71 -8.18 10.43 -15.58
N GLU A 72 -8.42 9.12 -15.49
CA GLU A 72 -7.45 8.03 -15.68
C GLU A 72 -6.10 8.26 -14.96
N ARG A 73 -6.17 8.81 -13.73
CA ARG A 73 -4.98 9.23 -13.00
C ARG A 73 -4.98 8.78 -11.54
N TRP A 74 -3.77 8.57 -11.04
CA TRP A 74 -3.52 8.39 -9.62
C TRP A 74 -3.24 9.73 -8.94
N GLN A 75 -3.77 9.89 -7.73
CA GLN A 75 -3.52 11.01 -6.83
C GLN A 75 -2.99 10.48 -5.50
N LEU A 76 -1.92 11.09 -4.98
CA LEU A 76 -1.46 10.82 -3.62
C LEU A 76 -2.46 11.49 -2.65
N LEU A 77 -3.13 10.67 -1.84
CA LEU A 77 -4.15 11.15 -0.90
C LEU A 77 -3.54 11.45 0.47
N ALA A 78 -2.66 10.58 0.95
CA ALA A 78 -1.99 10.76 2.24
C ALA A 78 -0.70 9.94 2.32
N GLU A 79 0.21 10.40 3.18
CA GLU A 79 1.35 9.62 3.65
C GLU A 79 1.21 9.29 5.14
N SER A 80 1.64 8.09 5.52
CA SER A 80 1.49 7.54 6.86
C SER A 80 2.44 6.36 7.07
N PRO A 81 3.31 6.39 8.09
CA PRO A 81 4.12 5.24 8.47
C PRO A 81 3.28 3.98 8.74
N ALA A 82 2.03 4.15 9.18
CA ALA A 82 1.14 3.03 9.45
C ALA A 82 0.60 2.37 8.17
N ALA A 83 0.68 3.04 7.01
CA ALA A 83 0.34 2.46 5.71
C ALA A 83 1.49 1.61 5.10
N ALA A 84 2.70 1.70 5.66
CA ALA A 84 3.87 0.92 5.23
C ALA A 84 3.71 -0.56 5.57
N ARG A 85 2.86 -1.25 4.80
CA ARG A 85 2.50 -2.65 4.96
C ARG A 85 2.48 -3.33 3.60
N ALA A 86 2.83 -4.62 3.56
CA ALA A 86 2.59 -5.49 2.41
C ALA A 86 1.64 -6.63 2.82
N GLY A 87 0.69 -6.99 1.96
CA GLY A 87 -0.28 -8.06 2.21
C GLY A 87 -1.29 -7.75 3.32
N ALA A 88 -1.50 -6.46 3.63
CA ALA A 88 -2.59 -6.04 4.51
C ALA A 88 -3.95 -6.19 3.83
N ALA A 89 -5.03 -6.21 4.62
CA ALA A 89 -6.38 -6.02 4.11
C ALA A 89 -6.80 -4.55 4.27
N LEU A 90 -7.61 -4.04 3.34
CA LEU A 90 -8.17 -2.69 3.40
C LEU A 90 -9.70 -2.79 3.30
N ALA A 91 -10.40 -2.18 4.25
CA ALA A 91 -11.84 -2.23 4.33
C ALA A 91 -12.42 -0.84 4.61
N ALA A 92 -13.63 -0.58 4.11
CA ALA A 92 -14.38 0.61 4.52
C ALA A 92 -14.78 0.49 6.00
N ALA A 93 -14.76 1.62 6.70
CA ALA A 93 -15.22 1.75 8.07
C ALA A 93 -16.10 2.99 8.20
N ARG A 94 -16.89 3.10 9.27
CA ARG A 94 -17.73 4.29 9.49
C ARG A 94 -16.86 5.55 9.55
N GLY A 95 -17.01 6.44 8.57
CA GLY A 95 -16.25 7.68 8.46
C GLY A 95 -14.81 7.50 7.98
N GLY A 96 -14.46 6.39 7.34
CA GLY A 96 -13.09 6.20 6.83
C GLY A 96 -12.78 4.80 6.30
N VAL A 97 -11.52 4.38 6.46
CA VAL A 97 -11.03 3.06 6.05
C VAL A 97 -10.16 2.44 7.14
N CYS A 98 -10.12 1.11 7.18
CA CYS A 98 -9.30 0.34 8.11
C CYS A 98 -8.29 -0.51 7.34
N LEU A 99 -7.01 -0.38 7.71
CA LEU A 99 -5.92 -1.23 7.25
C LEU A 99 -5.63 -2.29 8.32
N LEU A 100 -5.76 -3.56 7.96
CA LEU A 100 -5.72 -4.68 8.90
C LEU A 100 -4.46 -5.51 8.66
N GLY A 101 -3.61 -5.63 9.68
CA GLY A 101 -2.42 -6.46 9.68
C GLY A 101 -1.40 -6.13 8.59
N GLY A 102 -0.96 -7.17 7.89
CA GLY A 102 0.11 -7.10 6.88
C GLY A 102 1.51 -7.29 7.47
N GLU A 103 2.48 -7.29 6.57
CA GLU A 103 3.90 -7.41 6.88
C GLU A 103 4.53 -6.03 7.12
N LEU A 104 5.37 -5.94 8.14
CA LEU A 104 6.27 -4.80 8.39
C LEU A 104 7.55 -4.92 7.55
N LYS A 105 7.98 -6.16 7.35
CA LYS A 105 9.07 -6.59 6.47
C LYS A 105 8.80 -8.03 6.05
N PRO A 106 9.47 -8.56 5.01
CA PRO A 106 9.30 -9.95 4.60
C PRO A 106 9.38 -10.93 5.77
N GLY A 107 8.33 -11.74 5.93
CA GLY A 107 8.22 -12.77 6.96
C GLY A 107 7.78 -12.27 8.34
N ILE A 108 7.73 -10.95 8.59
CA ILE A 108 7.34 -10.39 9.89
C ILE A 108 6.04 -9.59 9.76
N ARG A 109 5.01 -10.08 10.44
CA ARG A 109 3.65 -9.51 10.44
C ARG A 109 3.42 -8.61 11.63
N THR A 110 2.49 -7.68 11.50
CA THR A 110 1.92 -6.95 12.64
C THR A 110 0.54 -7.48 13.00
N PRO A 111 0.19 -7.59 14.30
CA PRO A 111 -1.19 -7.79 14.74
C PRO A 111 -1.99 -6.47 14.77
N GLU A 112 -1.33 -5.33 14.53
CA GLU A 112 -1.96 -4.02 14.62
C GLU A 112 -2.94 -3.79 13.47
N ASN A 113 -4.04 -3.14 13.82
CA ASN A 113 -5.05 -2.66 12.90
C ASN A 113 -5.10 -1.14 12.99
N LEU A 114 -5.11 -0.46 11.85
CA LEU A 114 -5.15 0.99 11.78
C LEU A 114 -6.48 1.45 11.19
N LEU A 115 -7.24 2.22 11.96
CA LEU A 115 -8.37 2.98 11.45
C LEU A 115 -7.91 4.39 11.02
N ARG A 116 -8.25 4.78 9.79
CA ARG A 116 -8.07 6.15 9.26
C ARG A 116 -9.42 6.77 8.99
N THR A 117 -9.77 7.78 9.78
CA THR A 117 -11.07 8.50 9.72
C THR A 117 -10.94 9.92 9.16
N ASP A 118 -9.72 10.36 8.87
CA ASP A 118 -9.38 11.70 8.35
C ASP A 118 -9.54 11.81 6.83
N LEU A 119 -10.01 10.75 6.16
CA LEU A 119 -10.31 10.75 4.74
C LEU A 119 -11.69 11.36 4.48
N HIS A 120 -11.85 12.64 4.83
CA HIS A 120 -13.09 13.40 4.69
C HIS A 120 -13.57 13.51 3.23
N ASP A 121 -12.69 13.31 2.25
CA ASP A 121 -13.05 13.27 0.81
C ASP A 121 -13.54 11.90 0.32
N ILE A 122 -13.52 10.86 1.16
CA ILE A 122 -14.11 9.55 0.85
C ILE A 122 -15.59 9.50 1.25
N SER A 123 -16.07 10.35 2.17
CA SER A 123 -17.48 10.33 2.58
C SER A 123 -18.42 10.84 1.49
N ALA A 124 -17.99 11.75 0.62
CA ALA A 124 -18.73 12.10 -0.61
C ALA A 124 -18.68 10.97 -1.66
N ALA A 125 -17.85 9.95 -1.44
CA ALA A 125 -17.82 8.75 -2.24
C ALA A 125 -18.79 7.73 -1.68
N THR A 126 -18.88 7.47 -0.38
CA THR A 126 -19.60 6.28 0.15
C THR A 126 -21.13 6.34 0.20
N ASP A 127 -21.74 7.47 -0.18
CA ASP A 127 -23.20 7.68 -0.25
C ASP A 127 -23.71 7.72 -1.70
#